data_AF-X1HRS3-F1
#
_entry.id   AF-X1HRS3-F1
#
_cell.length_a   1.000
_cell.length_b   1.000
_cell.length_c   1.000
_cell.angle_alpha   90.00
_cell.angle_beta   90.00
_cell.angle_gamma   90.00
#
_symmetry.space_group_name_H-M   'P 1'
#
loop_
_entity.id
_entity.type
_entity.pdbx_description
1 polymer ?
#
loop_
_entity_poly.entity_id
_entity_poly.type
_entity_poly.pdbx_seq_one_letter_code
_entity_poly.pdbx_strand_id
1 'polypeptide(L)'
;VKEENNMTFSKIAFHELETTHDKVNHLFNILISGMENNNLDKLKQCEKIESEIDLMVKEIRISHLKRLQNGECMPLSGVVFADIILHLERTGDLLFGISRNLLNIEQY
;
A
#
# COMPACT_ATOMS: atom_id res chain seq x y z
N VAL A 1 12.99 -7.58 -32.49
CA VAL A 1 13.61 -6.44 -31.79
C VAL A 1 13.22 -6.56 -30.33
N LYS A 2 14.12 -7.01 -29.46
CA LYS A 2 13.92 -6.87 -28.01
C LYS A 2 14.29 -5.43 -27.72
N GLU A 3 13.31 -4.55 -27.67
CA GLU A 3 13.51 -3.31 -26.92
C GLU A 3 13.68 -3.74 -25.47
N GLU A 4 14.92 -3.76 -25.00
CA GLU A 4 15.20 -3.56 -23.58
C GLU A 4 14.72 -2.15 -23.26
N ASN A 5 13.41 -2.01 -23.09
CA ASN A 5 12.78 -0.81 -22.60
C ASN A 5 13.30 -0.65 -21.17
N ASN A 6 14.35 0.16 -21.00
CA ASN A 6 14.86 0.64 -19.71
C ASN A 6 13.78 1.50 -19.04
N MET A 7 12.65 0.87 -18.70
CA MET A 7 11.57 1.43 -17.92
C MET A 7 12.09 1.61 -16.49
N THR A 8 12.55 2.82 -16.20
CA THR A 8 12.99 3.20 -14.85
C THR A 8 11.92 4.04 -14.17
N PHE A 9 11.66 3.77 -12.91
CA PHE A 9 10.91 4.70 -12.07
C PHE A 9 11.80 5.90 -11.72
N SER A 10 11.19 7.08 -11.57
CA SER A 10 11.89 8.21 -10.97
C SER A 10 12.25 7.88 -9.52
N LYS A 11 13.27 8.55 -8.96
CA LYS A 11 13.62 8.37 -7.54
C LYS A 11 12.43 8.62 -6.61
N ILE A 12 11.59 9.60 -6.96
CA ILE A 12 10.36 9.93 -6.22
C ILE A 12 9.37 8.77 -6.29
N ALA A 13 9.09 8.26 -7.48
CA ALA A 13 8.17 7.12 -7.64
C ALA A 13 8.70 5.88 -6.93
N PHE A 14 10.00 5.59 -6.99
CA PHE A 14 10.58 4.47 -6.28
C PHE A 14 10.44 4.61 -4.75
N HIS A 15 10.68 5.81 -4.21
CA HIS A 15 10.50 6.08 -2.79
C HIS A 15 9.04 6.02 -2.35
N GLU A 16 8.10 6.48 -3.19
CA GLU A 16 6.66 6.32 -2.96
C GLU A 16 6.29 4.82 -2.85
N LEU A 17 6.78 3.96 -3.76
CA LEU A 17 6.57 2.51 -3.70
C LEU A 17 7.14 1.89 -2.42
N GLU A 18 8.38 2.22 -2.07
CA GLU A 18 9.07 1.71 -0.87
C GLU A 18 8.31 2.10 0.40
N THR A 19 7.89 3.37 0.51
CA THR A 19 7.14 3.88 1.67
C THR A 19 5.78 3.19 1.81
N THR A 20 5.05 2.99 0.70
CA THR A 20 3.76 2.26 0.74
C THR A 20 3.97 0.80 1.11
N HIS A 21 4.98 0.13 0.53
CA HIS A 21 5.33 -1.25 0.86
C HIS A 21 5.66 -1.42 2.35
N ASP A 22 6.47 -0.53 2.91
CA ASP A 22 6.87 -0.59 4.32
C ASP A 22 5.68 -0.38 5.25
N LYS A 23 4.73 0.48 4.88
CA LYS A 23 3.49 0.68 5.63
C LYS A 23 2.59 -0.56 5.59
N VAL A 24 2.43 -1.19 4.42
CA VAL A 24 1.68 -2.46 4.27
C VAL A 24 2.34 -3.58 5.08
N ASN A 25 3.68 -3.69 5.05
CA ASN A 25 4.41 -4.66 5.88
C ASN A 25 4.26 -4.39 7.37
N HIS A 26 4.22 -3.11 7.76
CA HIS A 26 3.95 -2.75 9.14
C HIS A 26 2.55 -3.23 9.58
N LEU A 27 1.52 -3.01 8.74
CA LEU A 27 0.17 -3.53 8.98
C LEU A 27 0.17 -5.06 9.12
N PHE A 28 0.87 -5.76 8.22
CA PHE A 28 1.01 -7.22 8.28
C PHE A 28 1.63 -7.68 9.62
N ASN A 29 2.73 -7.06 10.05
CA ASN A 29 3.40 -7.42 11.29
C ASN A 29 2.54 -7.14 12.53
N ILE A 30 1.78 -6.04 12.54
CA ILE A 30 0.84 -5.72 13.61
C ILE A 30 -0.28 -6.75 13.68
N LEU A 31 -0.85 -7.14 12.53
CA LEU A 31 -1.87 -8.18 12.45
C LEU A 31 -1.36 -9.51 13.00
N ILE A 32 -0.22 -10.01 12.50
CA ILE A 32 0.37 -11.28 12.96
C ILE A 32 0.63 -11.24 14.46
N SER A 33 1.22 -10.15 14.96
CA SER A 33 1.49 -10.03 16.39
C SER A 33 0.22 -9.92 17.24
N GLY A 34 -0.85 -9.34 16.71
CA GLY A 34 -2.18 -9.35 17.32
C GLY A 34 -2.76 -10.77 17.41
N MET A 35 -2.64 -11.54 16.34
CA MET A 35 -3.11 -12.93 16.25
C MET A 35 -2.35 -13.87 17.18
N GLU A 36 -1.01 -13.84 17.16
CA GLU A 36 -0.18 -14.77 17.95
C GLU A 36 -0.32 -14.58 19.47
N ASN A 37 -0.65 -13.36 19.90
CA ASN A 37 -0.70 -12.99 21.31
C ASN A 37 -2.13 -12.73 21.82
N ASN A 38 -3.16 -13.03 21.02
CA ASN A 38 -4.56 -12.67 21.27
C ASN A 38 -4.73 -11.20 21.72
N ASN A 39 -3.96 -10.29 21.13
CA ASN A 39 -3.91 -8.90 21.53
C ASN A 39 -4.90 -8.06 20.70
N LEU A 40 -6.09 -7.87 21.24
CA LEU A 40 -7.16 -7.11 20.59
C LEU A 40 -6.79 -5.64 20.33
N ASP A 41 -5.91 -5.05 21.13
CA ASP A 41 -5.49 -3.66 20.92
C ASP A 41 -4.56 -3.53 19.71
N LYS A 42 -3.76 -4.57 19.40
CA LYS A 42 -3.00 -4.62 18.14
C LYS A 42 -3.91 -4.80 16.94
N LEU A 43 -4.94 -5.65 17.05
CA LEU A 43 -5.94 -5.80 15.98
C LEU A 43 -6.68 -4.48 15.71
N LYS A 44 -7.07 -3.73 16.75
CA LYS A 44 -7.68 -2.40 16.60
C LYS A 44 -6.73 -1.39 15.93
N GLN A 45 -5.43 -1.49 16.17
CA GLN A 45 -4.44 -0.62 15.52
C GLN A 45 -4.39 -0.81 13.99
N CYS A 46 -4.77 -1.99 13.47
CA CYS A 46 -4.82 -2.24 12.04
C CYS A 46 -5.70 -1.24 11.28
N GLU A 47 -6.84 -0.82 11.86
CA GLU A 47 -7.75 0.16 11.25
C GLU A 47 -7.04 1.51 11.00
N LYS A 48 -6.31 1.99 12.02
CA LYS A 48 -5.56 3.24 11.90
C LYS A 48 -4.49 3.15 10.81
N ILE A 49 -3.76 2.04 10.75
CA ILE A 49 -2.67 1.85 9.78
C ILE A 49 -3.22 1.74 8.35
N GLU A 50 -4.34 1.03 8.16
CA GLU A 50 -5.01 0.96 6.85
C GLU A 50 -5.50 2.34 6.39
N SER A 51 -6.09 3.14 7.28
CA SER A 51 -6.50 4.50 6.94
C SER A 51 -5.31 5.40 6.56
N GLU A 52 -4.13 5.18 7.16
CA GLU A 52 -2.90 5.84 6.75
C GLU A 52 -2.43 5.39 5.35
N ILE A 53 -2.59 4.11 5.00
CA ILE A 53 -2.28 3.56 3.66
C ILE A 53 -3.19 4.19 2.62
N ASP A 54 -4.50 4.23 2.87
CA ASP A 54 -5.49 4.82 1.95
C ASP A 54 -5.19 6.29 1.63
N LEU A 55 -4.90 7.08 2.66
CA LEU A 55 -4.52 8.48 2.51
C LEU A 55 -3.23 8.62 1.69
N MET A 56 -2.21 7.82 2.01
CA MET A 56 -0.94 7.81 1.29
C MET A 56 -1.13 7.46 -0.19
N VAL A 57 -1.88 6.40 -0.49
CA VAL A 57 -2.16 5.94 -1.86
C VAL A 57 -2.90 7.02 -2.65
N LYS A 58 -3.88 7.70 -2.03
CA LYS A 58 -4.60 8.81 -2.66
C LYS A 58 -3.66 9.96 -3.04
N GLU A 59 -2.76 10.35 -2.15
CA GLU A 59 -1.78 11.41 -2.40
C GLU A 59 -0.79 11.02 -3.51
N ILE A 60 -0.29 9.78 -3.46
CA ILE A 60 0.62 9.23 -4.48
C ILE A 60 -0.05 9.20 -5.86
N ARG A 61 -1.32 8.80 -5.96
CA ARG A 61 -2.07 8.80 -7.23
C ARG A 61 -2.19 10.21 -7.81
N ILE A 62 -2.45 11.22 -6.98
CA ILE A 62 -2.52 12.63 -7.40
C ILE A 62 -1.13 13.12 -7.86
N SER A 63 -0.09 12.81 -7.09
CA SER A 63 1.31 13.12 -7.42
C SER A 63 1.71 12.51 -8.77
N HIS A 64 1.37 11.24 -8.98
CA HIS A 64 1.64 10.51 -10.22
C HIS A 64 0.93 11.12 -11.43
N LEU A 65 -0.36 11.47 -11.27
CA LEU A 65 -1.13 12.13 -12.33
C LEU A 65 -0.50 13.45 -12.77
N LYS A 66 0.00 14.26 -11.82
CA LYS A 66 0.71 15.51 -12.13
C LYS A 66 1.99 15.26 -12.91
N ARG A 67 2.79 14.26 -12.50
CA ARG A 67 4.02 13.89 -13.22
C ARG A 67 3.73 13.44 -14.66
N LEU A 68 2.65 12.68 -14.87
CA LEU A 68 2.20 12.30 -16.21
C LEU A 68 1.80 13.51 -17.05
N GLN A 69 1.01 14.43 -16.49
CA GLN A 69 0.57 15.66 -17.18
C GLN A 69 1.75 16.56 -17.58
N ASN A 70 2.80 16.61 -16.76
CA ASN A 70 4.00 17.41 -17.01
C ASN A 70 5.02 16.73 -17.95
N GLY A 71 4.79 15.49 -18.38
CA GLY A 71 5.75 14.72 -19.17
C GLY A 71 6.99 14.27 -18.37
N GLU A 72 6.92 14.27 -17.04
CA GLU A 72 8.00 13.88 -16.12
C GLU A 72 8.06 12.36 -15.90
N CYS A 73 7.10 11.61 -16.45
CA CYS A 73 7.01 10.15 -16.35
C CYS A 73 6.78 9.52 -17.73
N MET A 74 7.47 8.42 -17.99
CA MET A 74 7.19 7.60 -19.18
C MET A 74 5.81 6.92 -19.00
N PRO A 75 4.88 7.03 -19.97
CA PRO A 75 3.52 6.51 -19.81
C PRO A 75 3.45 5.03 -19.45
N LEU A 76 4.27 4.19 -20.09
CA LEU A 76 4.33 2.75 -19.81
C LEU A 76 4.78 2.47 -18.36
N SER A 77 5.86 3.11 -17.90
CA SER A 77 6.31 3.02 -16.50
C SER A 77 5.23 3.53 -15.53
N GLY A 78 4.46 4.55 -15.93
CA GLY A 78 3.36 5.08 -15.11
C GLY A 78 2.21 4.09 -14.91
N VAL A 79 1.84 3.34 -15.95
CA VAL A 79 0.83 2.26 -15.82
C VAL A 79 1.30 1.20 -14.83
N VAL A 80 2.55 0.72 -14.96
CA VAL A 80 3.09 -0.29 -14.03
C VAL A 80 3.16 0.24 -12.60
N PHE A 81 3.59 1.50 -12.41
CA PHE A 81 3.61 2.14 -11.10
C PHE A 81 2.21 2.19 -10.45
N ALA A 82 1.21 2.62 -11.21
CA ALA A 82 -0.17 2.73 -10.71
C ALA A 82 -0.74 1.37 -10.31
N ASP A 83 -0.46 0.31 -11.08
CA ASP A 83 -0.86 -1.06 -10.78
C ASP A 83 -0.22 -1.57 -9.49
N ILE A 84 1.08 -1.31 -9.28
CA ILE A 84 1.75 -1.73 -8.04
C ILE A 84 1.14 -1.03 -6.83
N ILE A 85 0.91 0.29 -6.90
CA ILE A 85 0.28 1.05 -5.82
C ILE A 85 -1.12 0.51 -5.51
N LEU A 86 -1.92 0.19 -6.54
CA LEU A 86 -3.24 -0.42 -6.36
C LEU A 86 -3.15 -1.80 -5.69
N HIS A 87 -2.17 -2.63 -6.02
CA HIS A 87 -1.99 -3.92 -5.38
C HIS A 87 -1.53 -3.81 -3.93
N LEU A 88 -0.73 -2.79 -3.59
CA LEU A 88 -0.35 -2.52 -2.20
C LEU A 88 -1.54 -2.08 -1.36
N GLU A 89 -2.38 -1.15 -1.86
CA GLU A 89 -3.66 -0.74 -1.23
C GLU A 89 -4.55 -1.96 -0.95
N ARG A 90 -4.83 -2.76 -1.98
CA ARG A 90 -5.63 -3.99 -1.86
C ARG A 90 -5.07 -4.98 -0.84
N THR A 91 -3.75 -5.08 -0.74
CA THR A 91 -3.12 -5.94 0.27
C THR A 91 -3.41 -5.39 1.67
N GLY A 92 -3.30 -4.07 1.86
CA GLY A 92 -3.69 -3.39 3.09
C GLY A 92 -5.15 -3.68 3.49
N ASP A 93 -6.09 -3.52 2.55
CA ASP A 93 -7.53 -3.76 2.78
C ASP A 93 -7.80 -5.20 3.23
N LEU A 94 -7.14 -6.18 2.60
CA LEU A 94 -7.30 -7.60 2.95
C LEU A 94 -6.80 -7.86 4.38
N LEU A 95 -5.66 -7.30 4.76
CA LEU A 95 -5.10 -7.44 6.11
C LEU A 95 -6.02 -6.80 7.15
N PHE A 96 -6.55 -5.61 6.87
CA PHE A 96 -7.53 -4.97 7.74
C PHE A 96 -8.82 -5.79 7.85
N GLY A 97 -9.31 -6.36 6.74
CA GLY A 97 -10.46 -7.24 6.71
C GLY A 97 -10.31 -8.45 7.64
N ILE A 98 -9.13 -9.07 7.67
CA ILE A 98 -8.81 -10.17 8.60
C ILE A 98 -8.89 -9.67 10.04
N SER A 99 -8.21 -8.55 10.36
CA SER A 99 -8.22 -7.97 11.71
C SER A 99 -9.64 -7.70 12.22
N ARG A 100 -10.47 -7.06 11.39
CA ARG A 100 -11.86 -6.72 11.72
C ARG A 100 -12.70 -7.97 11.99
N ASN A 101 -12.54 -9.02 11.18
CA ASN A 101 -13.26 -10.27 11.39
C ASN A 101 -12.88 -10.95 12.72
N LEU A 102 -11.59 -10.93 13.08
CA LEU A 102 -11.13 -11.48 14.36
C LEU A 102 -11.70 -10.70 15.56
N LEU A 103 -11.70 -9.36 15.49
CA LEU A 103 -12.31 -8.51 16.52
C LEU A 103 -13.80 -8.79 16.72
N ASN A 104 -14.52 -9.10 15.63
CA ASN A 104 -15.93 -9.43 15.70
C ASN A 104 -16.20 -10.80 16.34
N ILE A 105 -15.30 -11.78 16.15
CA ILE A 105 -15.45 -13.12 16.75
C ILE A 105 -15.27 -13.05 18.27
N GLU A 106 -14.30 -12.29 18.75
CA GLU A 106 -13.96 -12.15 20.19
C GLU A 106 -14.99 -11.32 20.99
N GLN A 107 -15.96 -10.69 20.32
CA GLN A 107 -17.06 -9.95 20.96
C GLN A 107 -18.28 -10.82 21.27
N TYR A 108 -18.27 -12.10 20.90
CA TYR A 108 -19.28 -13.11 21.23
C TYR A 108 -18.75 -14.10 22.26
#